data_AF-A0A662S362-F1
#
_entry.id   AF-A0A662S362-F1
#
_cell.length_a   1.000
_cell.length_b   1.000
_cell.length_c   1.000
_cell.angle_alpha   90.00
_cell.angle_beta   90.00
_cell.angle_gamma   90.00
#
_symmetry.space_group_name_H-M   'P 1'
#
loop_
_entity.id
_entity.type
_entity.pdbx_description
1 polymer ?
#
loop_
_entity_poly.entity_id
_entity_poly.type
_entity_poly.pdbx_seq_one_letter_code
_entity_poly.pdbx_strand_id
1 'polypeptide(L)' 'MIGLVRVDPSFVERVKKLGAFDITACYNCGNCTAICPLSSEGHEFPRKLIRYSILGMENKVISAPELWLCYY' A
#
# COMPACT_ATOMS: atom_id res chain seq x y z
N MET A 1 -2.65 18.63 15.44
CA MET A 1 -2.76 19.28 14.12
C MET A 1 -3.05 18.19 13.09
N ILE A 2 -4.32 17.97 12.74
CA ILE A 2 -4.68 16.93 11.76
C ILE A 2 -4.40 17.54 10.38
N GLY A 3 -3.22 17.27 9.83
CA GLY A 3 -2.89 17.66 8.47
C GLY A 3 -3.80 16.93 7.50
N LEU A 4 -4.55 17.67 6.69
CA LEU A 4 -5.36 17.12 5.61
C LEU A 4 -4.43 16.37 4.64
N VAL A 5 -4.61 15.06 4.52
CA VAL A 5 -3.91 14.28 3.50
C VAL A 5 -4.55 14.59 2.16
N ARG A 6 -3.77 15.19 1.27
CA ARG A 6 -4.17 15.41 -0.12
C ARG A 6 -3.79 14.19 -0.95
N VAL A 7 -4.70 13.71 -1.78
CA VAL A 7 -4.42 12.61 -2.71
C VAL A 7 -3.40 13.10 -3.75
N ASP A 8 -2.35 12.30 -3.98
CA ASP A 8 -1.34 12.55 -5.01
C ASP A 8 -1.32 11.42 -6.07
N PRO A 9 -1.97 11.63 -7.23
CA PRO A 9 -1.98 10.66 -8.32
C PRO A 9 -0.60 10.41 -8.94
N SER A 10 0.34 11.35 -8.80
CA SER A 10 1.67 11.22 -9.41
C SER A 10 2.47 10.07 -8.78
N PHE A 11 2.21 9.75 -7.52
CA PHE A 11 2.86 8.63 -6.84
C PHE A 11 2.46 7.29 -7.43
N VAL A 12 1.17 7.06 -7.69
CA VAL A 12 0.68 5.84 -8.36
C VAL A 12 1.37 5.64 -9.70
N GLU A 13 1.49 6.71 -10.49
CA GLU A 13 2.12 6.66 -11.80
C GLU A 13 3.63 6.36 -11.70
N ARG A 14 4.32 6.88 -10.68
CA ARG A 14 5.71 6.49 -10.40
C ARG A 14 5.82 5.01 -10.03
N VAL A 15 4.95 4.52 -9.15
CA VAL A 15 4.94 3.11 -8.72
C VAL A 15 4.71 2.16 -9.91
N LYS A 16 3.77 2.49 -10.81
CA LYS A 16 3.56 1.75 -12.06
C LYS A 16 4.81 1.74 -12.95
N LYS A 17 5.46 2.90 -13.14
CA LYS A 17 6.70 3.02 -13.93
C LYS A 17 7.86 2.20 -13.36
N LEU A 18 7.87 1.95 -12.05
CA LEU A 18 8.86 1.12 -11.37
C LEU A 18 8.56 -0.39 -11.44
N GLY A 19 7.52 -0.80 -12.16
CA GLY A 19 7.22 -2.20 -12.43
C GLY A 19 6.04 -2.78 -11.65
N ALA A 20 5.30 -1.95 -10.90
CA ALA A 20 4.06 -2.43 -10.30
C ALA A 20 3.03 -2.77 -11.40
N PHE A 21 2.32 -3.88 -11.23
CA PHE A 21 1.13 -4.20 -12.02
C PHE A 21 0.04 -3.13 -11.83
N ASP A 22 -1.14 -3.30 -12.43
CA ASP A 22 -2.28 -2.40 -12.23
C ASP A 22 -2.80 -2.40 -10.77
N ILE A 23 -2.08 -1.68 -9.90
CA ILE A 23 -2.44 -1.47 -8.50
C ILE A 23 -3.72 -0.63 -8.37
N THR A 24 -4.13 0.08 -9.43
CA THR A 24 -5.37 0.86 -9.44
C THR A 24 -6.62 0.00 -9.59
N ALA A 25 -6.49 -1.27 -9.99
CA ALA A 25 -7.58 -2.25 -9.97
C ALA A 25 -7.98 -2.68 -8.55
N CYS A 26 -7.15 -2.42 -7.53
CA CYS A 26 -7.45 -2.80 -6.16
C CYS A 26 -8.62 -1.98 -5.57
N TYR A 27 -9.72 -2.68 -5.27
CA TYR A 27 -10.90 -2.12 -4.59
C TYR A 27 -10.94 -2.43 -3.08
N ASN A 28 -9.79 -2.78 -2.50
CA ASN A 28 -9.59 -2.92 -1.04
C ASN A 28 -10.32 -4.10 -0.35
N CYS A 29 -10.56 -5.22 -1.03
CA CYS A 29 -11.35 -6.34 -0.50
C CYS A 29 -10.78 -7.09 0.72
N GLY A 30 -9.46 -7.06 0.95
CA GLY A 30 -8.85 -7.75 2.09
C GLY A 30 -8.29 -9.14 1.82
N ASN A 31 -8.54 -9.74 0.65
CA ASN A 31 -8.05 -11.10 0.36
C ASN A 31 -6.53 -11.25 0.54
N CYS A 32 -5.74 -10.28 0.04
CA CYS A 32 -4.29 -10.33 0.21
C CYS A 32 -3.84 -10.30 1.67
N THR A 33 -4.56 -9.62 2.57
CA THR A 33 -4.30 -9.67 4.02
C THR A 33 -4.65 -11.03 4.58
N ALA A 34 -5.82 -11.57 4.22
CA ALA A 34 -6.32 -12.83 4.76
C ALA A 34 -5.45 -14.05 4.39
N ILE A 35 -4.83 -14.06 3.20
CA ILE A 35 -4.00 -15.19 2.77
C ILE A 35 -2.52 -15.04 3.16
N CYS A 36 -2.07 -13.83 3.51
CA CYS A 36 -0.64 -13.58 3.68
C CYS A 36 -0.14 -14.21 4.98
N PRO A 37 0.85 -15.11 4.94
CA PRO A 37 1.38 -15.77 6.15
C PRO A 37 2.14 -14.80 7.08
N LEU A 38 2.43 -13.58 6.60
CA LEU A 38 3.09 -12.52 7.35
C LEU A 38 2.12 -11.50 7.94
N SER A 39 0.84 -11.58 7.58
CA SER A 39 -0.18 -10.80 8.25
C SER A 39 -0.43 -11.37 9.64
N SER A 40 -0.55 -10.48 10.62
CA SER A 40 -0.87 -10.81 12.01
C SER A 40 -2.11 -10.06 12.46
N GLU A 41 -2.70 -10.50 13.58
CA GLU A 41 -3.89 -9.87 14.13
C GLU A 41 -3.64 -8.37 14.40
N GLY A 42 -4.55 -7.52 13.89
CA GLY A 42 -4.40 -6.07 13.96
C GLY A 42 -3.50 -5.44 12.88
N HIS A 43 -2.88 -6.24 12.01
CA HIS A 43 -2.01 -5.75 10.94
C HIS A 43 -2.58 -6.02 9.55
N GLU A 44 -2.87 -4.95 8.81
CA GLU A 44 -3.50 -4.99 7.48
C GLU A 44 -2.49 -5.21 6.32
N PHE A 45 -1.33 -5.77 6.61
CA PHE A 45 -0.31 -6.09 5.60
C PHE A 45 -0.84 -7.18 4.63
N PRO A 46 -0.61 -7.08 3.31
CA PRO A 46 -0.03 -5.96 2.56
C PRO A 46 -1.07 -4.93 2.07
N ARG A 47 -2.38 -5.18 2.23
CA ARG A 47 -3.47 -4.34 1.69
C ARG A 47 -3.32 -2.84 1.99
N LYS A 48 -2.94 -2.50 3.22
CA LYS A 48 -2.78 -1.10 3.64
C LYS A 48 -1.72 -0.36 2.83
N LEU A 49 -0.61 -1.02 2.50
CA LEU A 49 0.44 -0.42 1.65
C LEU A 49 -0.07 -0.16 0.24
N ILE A 50 -0.80 -1.11 -0.35
CA ILE A 50 -1.45 -0.91 -1.66
C ILE A 50 -2.40 0.30 -1.62
N ARG A 51 -3.21 0.42 -0.54
CA ARG A 51 -4.14 1.54 -0.37
C ARG A 51 -3.41 2.87 -0.26
N TYR A 52 -2.34 2.94 0.52
CA TYR A 52 -1.52 4.15 0.67
C TYR A 52 -0.87 4.55 -0.65
N SER A 53 -0.42 3.57 -1.45
CA SER A 53 0.06 3.84 -2.80
C SER A 53 -1.00 4.46 -3.69
N ILE A 54 -2.21 3.90 -3.73
CA ILE A 54 -3.34 4.44 -4.53
C ILE A 54 -3.72 5.86 -4.10
N LEU A 55 -3.65 6.16 -2.80
CA LEU A 55 -3.98 7.47 -2.24
C LEU A 55 -2.85 8.50 -2.37
N GLY A 56 -1.67 8.12 -2.88
CA GLY A 56 -0.53 9.03 -2.97
C GLY A 56 0.13 9.32 -1.62
N MET A 57 -0.04 8.44 -0.62
CA MET A 57 0.56 8.60 0.71
C MET A 57 2.00 8.11 0.74
N GLU A 58 2.86 8.67 -0.12
CA GLU A 58 4.24 8.23 -0.32
C GLU A 58 5.01 8.08 0.99
N ASN A 59 5.00 9.11 1.85
CA ASN A 59 5.67 9.08 3.15
C ASN A 59 5.26 7.88 4.01
N LYS A 60 3.98 7.49 3.99
CA LYS A 60 3.49 6.33 4.75
C LYS A 60 3.93 5.01 4.15
N VAL A 61 4.14 4.94 2.83
CA VAL A 61 4.61 3.73 2.15
C VAL A 61 6.11 3.56 2.39
N ILE A 62 6.91 4.59 2.12
CA ILE A 62 8.38 4.52 2.20
C ILE A 62 8.89 4.40 3.64
N SER A 63 8.14 4.92 4.62
CA SER A 63 8.50 4.82 6.05
C SER A 63 8.03 3.53 6.71
N ALA A 64 7.26 2.68 6.01
CA ALA A 64 6.68 1.47 6.61
C ALA A 64 7.70 0.32 6.57
N PRO A 65 8.16 -0.19 7.73
CA PRO A 65 9.08 -1.33 7.76
C PRO A 65 8.46 -2.57 7.12
N GLU A 66 7.13 -2.72 7.23
CA GLU A 66 6.36 -3.83 6.64
C GLU A 66 6.51 -3.91 5.11
N LEU A 67 6.91 -2.84 4.42
CA LEU A 67 7.19 -2.86 2.98
C LEU A 67 8.27 -3.89 2.61
N TRP A 68 9.27 -4.07 3.46
CA TRP A 68 10.40 -4.97 3.25
C TRP A 68 10.13 -6.40 3.73
N LEU A 69 8.94 -6.66 4.29
CA LEU A 69 8.57 -7.98 4.77
C LEU A 69 7.93 -8.83 3.67
N CYS A 70 7.62 -8.32 2.48
CA CYS A 70 7.04 -9.12 1.40
C CYS A 70 8.08 -10.08 0.78
N TYR A 71 8.27 -11.27 1.39
CA TYR A 71 9.28 -12.25 0.96
C TYR A 71 8.75 -13.68 0.71
N TYR A 72 7.42 -13.87 0.74
CA TYR A 72 6.76 -15.11 0.31
C TYR A 72 6.18 -14.99 -1.10
#